data_AF-A0A0E4BM59-F1
#
_entry.id   AF-A0A0E4BM59-F1
#
_cell.length_a   1.000
_cell.length_b   1.000
_cell.length_c   1.000
_cell.angle_alpha   90.00
_cell.angle_beta   90.00
_cell.angle_gamma   90.00
#
_symmetry.space_group_name_H-M   'P 1'
#
loop_
_entity.id
_entity.type
_entity.pdbx_description
1 polymer ?
#
loop_
_entity_poly.entity_id
_entity_poly.type
_entity_poly.pdbx_seq_one_letter_code
_entity_poly.pdbx_strand_id
1 'polypeptide(L)'
;MLLIYATPKFAAQTIKKTAELNWKPLQILTNVSISVGSVMKPAGFENAQGVLSAAYAKDSTDPQWANDPGMKKWNEFVDKYMPGADKSDTSMVYGYGAASTLAKALEMCGDDLTRANLMKQAASMKDFVPDTLLPGVKINTSATDFAPIAQLQMQRFKGERWELFGEIISGDVASE
;
A
#
# COMPACT_ATOMS: atom_id res chain seq x y z
N MET A 1 -18.92 -14.25 -7.17
CA MET A 1 -17.74 -13.54 -6.65
C MET A 1 -16.61 -13.71 -7.67
N LEU A 2 -15.85 -12.65 -7.94
CA LEU A 2 -14.69 -12.65 -8.83
C LEU A 2 -13.47 -12.16 -8.03
N LEU A 3 -12.45 -12.99 -7.94
CA LEU A 3 -11.16 -12.63 -7.34
C LEU A 3 -10.20 -12.25 -8.46
N ILE A 4 -9.72 -11.01 -8.46
CA ILE A 4 -8.79 -10.48 -9.47
C ILE A 4 -7.38 -10.54 -8.87
N TYR A 5 -6.71 -11.67 -9.11
CA TYR A 5 -5.32 -11.91 -8.70
C TYR A 5 -4.40 -11.67 -9.90
N ALA A 6 -4.21 -10.40 -10.25
CA ALA A 6 -3.46 -10.00 -11.44
C ALA A 6 -2.66 -8.71 -11.18
N THR A 7 -1.65 -8.45 -12.00
CA THR A 7 -0.88 -7.19 -11.98
C THR A 7 -1.68 -6.04 -12.60
N PRO A 8 -1.29 -4.77 -12.38
CA PRO A 8 -2.13 -3.59 -12.65
C PRO A 8 -2.84 -3.57 -14.01
N LYS A 9 -2.11 -3.80 -15.11
CA LYS A 9 -2.68 -3.78 -16.47
C LYS A 9 -3.77 -4.83 -16.66
N PHE A 10 -3.53 -6.06 -16.22
CA PHE A 10 -4.48 -7.16 -16.38
C PHE A 10 -5.67 -7.02 -15.44
N ALA A 11 -5.47 -6.45 -14.24
CA ALA A 11 -6.55 -6.10 -13.34
C ALA A 11 -7.48 -5.05 -13.97
N ALA A 12 -6.93 -3.98 -14.54
CA ALA A 12 -7.72 -2.95 -15.22
C ALA A 12 -8.52 -3.51 -16.39
N GLN A 13 -7.89 -4.37 -17.21
CA GLN A 13 -8.56 -5.07 -18.30
C GLN A 13 -9.66 -6.01 -17.80
N THR A 14 -9.46 -6.70 -16.66
CA THR A 14 -10.46 -7.59 -16.08
C THR A 14 -11.68 -6.84 -15.58
N ILE A 15 -11.48 -5.71 -14.87
CA ILE A 15 -12.57 -4.85 -14.40
C ILE A 15 -13.37 -4.33 -15.60
N LYS A 16 -12.68 -3.74 -16.59
CA LYS A 16 -13.31 -3.23 -17.80
C LYS A 16 -14.07 -4.32 -18.56
N LYS A 17 -13.46 -5.49 -18.75
CA LYS A 17 -14.09 -6.59 -19.50
C LYS A 17 -15.32 -7.14 -18.77
N THR A 18 -15.27 -7.23 -17.45
CA THR A 18 -16.40 -7.65 -16.62
C THR A 18 -17.60 -6.71 -16.82
N ALA A 19 -17.35 -5.39 -16.85
CA ALA A 19 -18.37 -4.39 -17.14
C ALA A 19 -18.91 -4.46 -18.58
N GLU A 20 -18.05 -4.60 -19.60
CA GLU A 20 -18.46 -4.78 -21.00
C GLU A 20 -19.38 -5.99 -21.21
N LEU A 21 -19.19 -7.05 -20.41
CA LEU A 21 -20.02 -8.24 -20.44
C LEU A 21 -21.34 -8.07 -19.67
N ASN A 22 -21.61 -6.90 -19.10
CA ASN A 22 -22.70 -6.64 -18.16
C ASN A 22 -22.73 -7.62 -16.97
N TRP A 23 -21.59 -8.25 -16.66
CA TRP A 23 -21.47 -9.16 -15.55
C TRP A 23 -21.11 -8.34 -14.30
N LYS A 24 -21.94 -8.42 -13.26
CA LYS A 24 -21.78 -7.62 -12.03
C LYS A 24 -21.51 -8.48 -10.79
N PRO A 25 -20.45 -9.31 -10.76
CA PRO A 25 -20.11 -10.06 -9.58
C PRO A 25 -19.60 -9.11 -8.48
N LEU A 26 -19.65 -9.55 -7.22
CA LEU A 26 -18.77 -8.99 -6.21
C LEU A 26 -17.31 -9.18 -6.67
N GLN A 27 -16.59 -8.08 -6.87
CA GLN A 27 -15.19 -8.07 -7.29
C GLN A 27 -14.29 -7.77 -6.10
N ILE A 28 -13.25 -8.58 -5.92
CA ILE A 28 -12.22 -8.37 -4.90
C ILE A 28 -10.86 -8.37 -5.60
N LEU A 29 -10.07 -7.34 -5.34
CA LEU A 29 -8.81 -7.05 -5.98
C LEU A 29 -7.66 -7.21 -4.99
N THR A 30 -6.55 -7.78 -5.43
CA THR A 30 -5.33 -7.83 -4.60
C THR A 30 -4.76 -6.44 -4.37
N ASN A 31 -4.11 -6.23 -3.22
CA ASN A 31 -3.50 -4.95 -2.86
C ASN A 31 -2.50 -4.43 -3.93
N VAL A 32 -1.81 -5.34 -4.63
CA VAL A 32 -0.85 -5.00 -5.70
C VAL A 32 -1.47 -4.19 -6.85
N SER A 33 -2.80 -4.27 -7.04
CA SER A 33 -3.50 -3.66 -8.17
C SER A 33 -4.48 -2.56 -7.77
N ILE A 34 -4.30 -1.92 -6.61
CA ILE A 34 -5.25 -0.89 -6.14
C ILE A 34 -4.97 0.52 -6.68
N SER A 35 -3.90 0.71 -7.46
CA SER A 35 -3.47 2.04 -7.89
C SER A 35 -4.56 2.77 -8.68
N VAL A 36 -4.96 3.94 -8.19
CA VAL A 36 -6.03 4.75 -8.80
C VAL A 36 -5.61 5.21 -10.19
N GLY A 37 -4.37 5.71 -10.32
CA GLY A 37 -3.81 6.18 -11.59
C GLY A 37 -3.60 5.07 -12.62
N SER A 38 -3.09 3.91 -12.20
CA SER A 38 -2.67 2.85 -13.13
C SER A 38 -3.67 1.70 -13.32
N VAL A 39 -4.68 1.58 -12.45
CA VAL A 39 -5.71 0.51 -12.54
C VAL A 39 -7.12 1.06 -12.62
N MET A 40 -7.55 1.82 -11.62
CA MET A 40 -8.96 2.20 -11.49
C MET A 40 -9.39 3.19 -12.59
N LYS A 41 -8.54 4.18 -12.88
CA LYS A 41 -8.78 5.14 -13.97
C LYS A 41 -8.75 4.48 -15.35
N PRO A 42 -7.75 3.65 -15.72
CA PRO A 42 -7.76 2.91 -16.99
C PRO A 42 -8.90 1.90 -17.15
N ALA A 43 -9.41 1.33 -16.05
CA ALA A 43 -10.58 0.46 -16.06
C ALA A 43 -11.88 1.23 -16.36
N GLY A 44 -11.89 2.56 -16.16
CA GLY A 44 -13.08 3.39 -16.08
C GLY A 44 -13.63 3.37 -14.66
N PHE A 45 -13.70 4.52 -14.01
CA PHE A 45 -14.15 4.62 -12.61
C PHE A 45 -15.56 4.05 -12.43
N GLU A 46 -16.45 4.29 -13.38
CA GLU A 46 -17.80 3.75 -13.41
C GLU A 46 -17.84 2.21 -13.39
N ASN A 47 -16.85 1.54 -13.99
CA ASN A 47 -16.75 0.09 -14.05
C ASN A 47 -16.19 -0.51 -12.76
N ALA A 48 -15.51 0.30 -11.96
CA ALA A 48 -14.81 -0.13 -10.76
C ALA A 48 -15.59 0.16 -9.46
N GLN A 49 -16.79 0.73 -9.55
CA GLN A 49 -17.60 1.07 -8.37
C GLN A 49 -17.93 -0.19 -7.55
N GLY A 50 -17.67 -0.13 -6.25
CA GLY A 50 -17.95 -1.23 -5.32
C GLY A 50 -16.91 -2.34 -5.30
N VAL A 51 -15.85 -2.27 -6.13
CA VAL A 51 -14.71 -3.19 -6.03
C VAL A 51 -14.13 -3.11 -4.61
N LEU A 52 -13.85 -4.27 -4.02
CA LEU A 52 -13.24 -4.37 -2.69
C LEU A 52 -11.75 -4.68 -2.78
N SER A 53 -10.99 -4.19 -1.82
CA SER A 53 -9.60 -4.61 -1.59
C SER A 53 -9.24 -4.40 -0.12
N ALA A 54 -7.96 -4.55 0.20
CA ALA A 54 -7.38 -4.27 1.50
C ALA A 54 -6.11 -3.43 1.34
N ALA A 55 -5.85 -2.53 2.28
CA ALA A 55 -4.73 -1.59 2.27
C ALA A 55 -3.93 -1.65 3.57
N TYR A 56 -2.61 -1.46 3.46
CA TYR A 56 -1.71 -1.16 4.58
C TYR A 56 -1.13 0.26 4.50
N ALA A 57 -1.18 0.89 3.33
CA ALA A 57 -0.61 2.20 3.05
C ALA A 57 -1.71 3.23 2.74
N LYS A 58 -1.41 4.50 3.01
CA LYS A 58 -2.23 5.65 2.63
C LYS A 58 -2.31 5.75 1.11
N ASP A 59 -3.45 6.19 0.60
CA ASP A 59 -3.63 6.50 -0.83
C ASP A 59 -3.31 7.98 -1.07
N SER A 60 -2.32 8.27 -1.91
CA SER A 60 -1.92 9.64 -2.26
C SER A 60 -2.99 10.45 -2.97
N THR A 61 -4.01 9.81 -3.54
CA THR A 61 -5.15 10.45 -4.19
C THR A 61 -6.30 10.77 -3.23
N ASP A 62 -6.29 10.19 -2.02
CA ASP A 62 -7.39 10.40 -1.07
C ASP A 62 -7.20 11.70 -0.29
N PRO A 63 -8.12 12.68 -0.41
CA PRO A 63 -8.01 13.97 0.26
C PRO A 63 -7.97 13.86 1.79
N GLN A 64 -8.37 12.73 2.38
CA GLN A 64 -8.25 12.54 3.83
C GLN A 64 -6.80 12.68 4.33
N TRP A 65 -5.80 12.43 3.47
CA TRP A 65 -4.39 12.54 3.82
C TRP A 65 -3.73 13.87 3.43
N ALA A 66 -4.47 14.83 2.88
CA ALA A 66 -3.91 16.10 2.42
C ALA A 66 -3.17 16.89 3.52
N ASN A 67 -3.63 16.74 4.77
CA ASN A 67 -3.03 17.40 5.93
C ASN A 67 -2.15 16.47 6.80
N ASP A 68 -2.00 15.21 6.41
CA ASP A 68 -1.17 14.25 7.14
C ASP A 68 0.32 14.64 7.05
N PRO A 69 1.04 14.75 8.18
CA PRO A 69 2.46 15.14 8.17
C PRO A 69 3.35 14.20 7.36
N GLY A 70 3.07 12.90 7.39
CA GLY A 70 3.84 11.90 6.63
C GLY A 70 3.64 12.05 5.12
N MET A 71 2.40 12.24 4.69
CA MET A 71 2.09 12.47 3.28
C MET A 71 2.58 13.83 2.78
N LYS A 72 2.71 14.85 3.65
CA LYS A 72 3.38 16.11 3.29
C LYS A 72 4.87 15.89 2.99
N LYS A 73 5.59 15.15 3.84
CA LYS A 73 7.00 14.80 3.57
C LYS A 73 7.15 13.99 2.27
N TRP A 74 6.26 13.02 2.04
CA TRP A 74 6.25 12.25 0.80
C TRP A 74 6.03 13.16 -0.42
N ASN A 75 5.05 14.07 -0.36
CA ASN A 75 4.77 15.02 -1.42
C ASN A 75 5.99 15.91 -1.71
N GLU A 76 6.59 16.50 -0.68
CA GLU A 76 7.79 17.34 -0.79
C GLU A 76 8.97 16.58 -1.40
N PHE A 77 9.16 15.32 -1.00
CA PHE A 77 10.20 14.46 -1.57
C PHE A 77 10.00 14.23 -3.06
N VAL A 78 8.78 13.84 -3.46
CA VAL A 78 8.46 13.58 -4.87
C VAL A 78 8.58 14.86 -5.70
N ASP A 79 8.09 16.00 -5.21
CA ASP A 79 8.18 17.28 -5.93
C ASP A 79 9.63 17.73 -6.13
N LYS A 80 10.50 17.47 -5.15
CA LYS A 80 11.91 17.86 -5.22
C LYS A 80 12.74 16.95 -6.10
N TYR A 81 12.55 15.62 -5.98
CA TYR A 81 13.48 14.64 -6.56
C TYR A 81 12.93 13.92 -7.79
N MET A 82 11.62 13.98 -8.03
CA MET A 82 10.96 13.24 -9.11
C MET A 82 9.94 14.14 -9.84
N PRO A 83 10.35 15.31 -10.36
CA PRO A 83 9.44 16.24 -11.02
C PRO A 83 8.74 15.56 -12.21
N GLY A 84 7.41 15.69 -12.25
CA GLY A 84 6.57 15.07 -13.29
C GLY A 84 6.17 13.62 -13.02
N ALA A 85 6.58 13.01 -11.90
CA ALA A 85 6.10 11.69 -11.51
C ALA A 85 4.59 11.69 -11.24
N ASP A 86 3.92 10.58 -11.61
CA ASP A 86 2.49 10.41 -11.35
C ASP A 86 2.26 10.05 -9.88
N LYS A 87 1.89 11.06 -9.08
CA LYS A 87 1.54 10.90 -7.67
C LYS A 87 0.31 10.03 -7.44
N SER A 88 -0.51 9.76 -8.45
CA SER A 88 -1.66 8.85 -8.33
C SER A 88 -1.30 7.38 -8.46
N ASP A 89 -0.03 7.07 -8.75
CA ASP A 89 0.47 5.70 -8.71
C ASP A 89 0.90 5.29 -7.30
N THR A 90 0.17 4.35 -6.70
CA THR A 90 0.47 3.79 -5.36
C THR A 90 1.88 3.21 -5.26
N SER A 91 2.51 2.82 -6.36
CA SER A 91 3.91 2.36 -6.36
C SER A 91 4.88 3.41 -5.79
N MET A 92 4.58 4.70 -5.95
CA MET A 92 5.37 5.83 -5.42
C MET A 92 5.29 5.92 -3.90
N VAL A 93 4.11 5.65 -3.33
CA VAL A 93 3.89 5.62 -1.88
C VAL A 93 4.60 4.40 -1.26
N TYR A 94 4.48 3.25 -1.91
CA TYR A 94 5.19 2.03 -1.53
C TYR A 94 6.71 2.22 -1.55
N GLY A 95 7.25 2.74 -2.67
CA GLY A 95 8.69 2.93 -2.84
C GLY A 95 9.30 3.84 -1.78
N TYR A 96 8.61 4.93 -1.45
CA TYR A 96 9.01 5.81 -0.35
C TYR A 96 9.00 5.08 1.00
N GLY A 97 7.89 4.39 1.34
CA GLY A 97 7.79 3.65 2.60
C GLY A 97 8.85 2.56 2.75
N ALA A 98 9.13 1.82 1.67
CA ALA A 98 10.18 0.80 1.62
C ALA A 98 11.58 1.43 1.80
N ALA A 99 11.86 2.55 1.13
CA ALA A 99 13.12 3.27 1.29
C ALA A 99 13.29 3.85 2.70
N SER A 100 12.24 4.42 3.30
CA SER A 100 12.25 4.89 4.69
C SER A 100 12.50 3.74 5.68
N THR A 101 11.98 2.54 5.39
CA THR A 101 12.23 1.35 6.19
C THR A 101 13.68 0.88 6.08
N LEU A 102 14.25 0.88 4.87
CA LEU A 102 15.67 0.59 4.68
C LEU A 102 16.56 1.63 5.40
N ALA A 103 16.22 2.92 5.30
CA ALA A 103 16.93 3.99 6.00
C ALA A 103 16.92 3.77 7.51
N LYS A 104 15.78 3.33 8.08
CA LYS A 104 15.70 3.01 9.50
C LYS A 104 16.58 1.81 9.88
N ALA A 105 16.59 0.76 9.06
CA ALA A 105 17.47 -0.39 9.28
C ALA A 105 18.95 0.01 9.31
N LEU A 106 19.36 0.89 8.40
CA LEU A 106 20.72 1.43 8.33
C LEU A 106 21.05 2.31 9.53
N GLU A 107 20.12 3.15 9.99
CA GLU A 107 20.27 3.94 11.21
C GLU A 107 20.51 3.04 12.43
N MET A 108 19.77 1.92 12.53
CA MET A 108 19.93 0.94 13.60
C MET A 108 21.28 0.21 13.57
N CYS A 109 21.96 0.16 12.43
CA CYS A 109 23.29 -0.44 12.34
C CYS A 109 24.38 0.41 13.01
N GLY A 110 24.18 1.73 13.15
CA GLY A 110 25.23 2.65 13.55
C GLY A 110 26.42 2.57 12.58
N ASP A 111 27.63 2.47 13.12
CA ASP A 111 28.87 2.43 12.32
C ASP A 111 29.20 1.03 11.76
N ASP A 112 28.53 -0.04 12.20
CA ASP A 112 28.73 -1.41 11.71
C ASP A 112 27.81 -1.70 10.51
N LEU A 113 28.17 -1.16 9.35
CA LEU A 113 27.44 -1.33 8.08
C LEU A 113 27.83 -2.62 7.34
N THR A 114 27.82 -3.74 8.06
CA THR A 114 28.01 -5.07 7.46
C THR A 114 26.67 -5.71 7.08
N ARG A 115 26.68 -6.61 6.08
CA ARG A 115 25.49 -7.39 5.70
C ARG A 115 24.91 -8.15 6.91
N ALA A 116 25.77 -8.72 7.74
CA ALA A 116 25.35 -9.49 8.90
C ALA A 116 24.59 -8.61 9.91
N ASN A 117 25.12 -7.43 10.24
CA ASN A 117 24.44 -6.50 11.15
C ASN A 117 23.15 -5.94 10.52
N LEU A 118 23.16 -5.55 9.24
CA LEU A 118 21.96 -5.08 8.55
C LEU A 118 20.83 -6.10 8.59
N MET A 119 21.11 -7.37 8.30
CA MET A 119 20.10 -8.42 8.38
C MET A 119 19.60 -8.63 9.82
N LYS A 120 20.49 -8.51 10.82
CA LYS A 120 20.12 -8.58 12.24
C LYS A 120 19.15 -7.45 12.61
N GLN A 121 19.43 -6.21 12.21
CA GLN A 121 18.57 -5.05 12.51
C GLN A 121 17.25 -5.11 11.75
N ALA A 122 17.29 -5.48 10.47
CA ALA A 122 16.09 -5.67 9.65
C ALA A 122 15.18 -6.79 10.18
N ALA A 123 15.73 -7.78 10.89
CA ALA A 123 15.00 -8.85 11.56
C ALA A 123 14.70 -8.55 13.05
N SER A 124 14.81 -7.28 13.48
CA SER A 124 14.58 -6.86 14.87
C SER A 124 13.74 -5.58 14.96
N MET A 125 13.00 -5.23 13.89
CA MET A 125 12.18 -4.03 13.89
C MET A 125 10.98 -4.22 14.81
N LYS A 126 10.67 -3.20 15.60
CA LYS A 126 9.55 -3.21 16.53
C LYS A 126 8.78 -1.90 16.46
N ASP A 127 7.47 -2.02 16.26
CA ASP A 127 6.52 -0.91 16.26
C ASP A 127 6.91 0.27 15.34
N PHE A 128 7.66 0.01 14.27
CA PHE A 128 8.14 1.07 13.38
C PHE A 128 7.02 1.53 12.43
N VAL A 129 6.83 2.83 12.27
CA VAL A 129 5.77 3.39 11.43
C VAL A 129 6.36 4.33 10.38
N PRO A 130 6.59 3.86 9.14
CA PRO A 130 6.86 4.72 8.00
C PRO A 130 5.75 5.75 7.80
N ASP A 131 6.12 6.92 7.30
CA ASP A 131 5.21 8.06 7.05
C ASP A 131 3.98 7.69 6.21
N THR A 132 4.11 6.70 5.31
CA THR A 132 3.10 6.31 4.32
C THR A 132 2.17 5.18 4.76
N LEU A 133 2.39 4.55 5.91
CA LEU A 133 1.47 3.52 6.41
C LEU A 133 0.18 4.10 6.95
N LEU A 134 -0.89 3.31 6.90
CA LEU A 134 -2.16 3.67 7.55
C LEU A 134 -1.98 3.79 9.07
N PRO A 135 -2.71 4.70 9.74
CA PRO A 135 -2.74 4.74 11.20
C PRO A 135 -3.09 3.38 11.78
N GLY A 136 -2.29 2.89 12.74
CA GLY A 136 -2.48 1.58 13.38
C GLY A 136 -1.77 0.41 12.69
N VAL A 137 -1.27 0.58 11.46
CA VAL A 137 -0.37 -0.37 10.79
C VAL A 137 1.07 -0.06 11.18
N LYS A 138 1.81 -1.09 11.58
CA LYS A 138 3.21 -0.97 12.00
C LYS A 138 4.06 -2.06 11.36
N ILE A 139 5.35 -1.79 11.28
CA ILE A 139 6.37 -2.76 10.90
C ILE A 139 6.91 -3.47 12.14
N ASN A 140 6.79 -4.80 12.13
CA ASN A 140 7.41 -5.69 13.11
C ASN A 140 8.11 -6.82 12.36
N THR A 141 9.33 -7.14 12.77
CA THR A 141 10.08 -8.29 12.25
C THR A 141 10.83 -8.98 13.38
N SER A 142 11.12 -10.26 13.19
CA SER A 142 11.89 -11.07 14.12
C SER A 142 12.86 -11.97 13.37
N ALA A 143 13.77 -12.63 14.10
CA ALA A 143 14.67 -13.62 13.52
C ALA A 143 13.95 -14.83 12.89
N THR A 144 12.67 -15.03 13.22
CA THR A 144 11.81 -16.12 12.73
C THR A 144 10.69 -15.63 11.81
N ASP A 145 10.47 -14.33 11.70
CA ASP A 145 9.45 -13.73 10.86
C ASP A 145 9.97 -12.45 10.18
N PHE A 146 10.16 -12.54 8.87
CA PHE A 146 10.68 -11.46 8.04
C PHE A 146 9.56 -10.71 7.30
N ALA A 147 8.29 -11.05 7.50
CA ALA A 147 7.15 -10.34 6.92
C ALA A 147 6.91 -9.05 7.71
N PRO A 148 7.24 -7.85 7.18
CA PRO A 148 7.23 -6.64 7.98
C PRO A 148 5.83 -6.17 8.38
N ILE A 149 4.81 -6.48 7.56
CA ILE A 149 3.44 -6.01 7.75
C ILE A 149 2.50 -7.20 7.65
N ALA A 150 1.77 -7.47 8.72
CA ALA A 150 0.67 -8.43 8.77
C ALA A 150 -0.70 -7.76 8.92
N GLN A 151 -0.74 -6.43 8.93
CA GLN A 151 -1.94 -5.65 9.22
C GLN A 151 -2.53 -5.02 7.95
N LEU A 152 -3.83 -5.19 7.74
CA LEU A 152 -4.56 -4.66 6.60
C LEU A 152 -5.92 -4.09 7.03
N GLN A 153 -6.36 -3.02 6.38
CA GLN A 153 -7.71 -2.47 6.52
C GLN A 153 -8.49 -2.62 5.22
N MET A 154 -9.76 -2.99 5.30
CA MET A 154 -10.60 -3.14 4.11
C MET A 154 -10.91 -1.79 3.45
N GLN A 155 -11.05 -1.80 2.13
CA GLN A 155 -11.40 -0.63 1.34
C GLN A 155 -12.36 -0.96 0.21
N ARG A 156 -13.17 0.02 -0.18
CA ARG A 156 -14.11 -0.06 -1.31
C ARG A 156 -13.90 1.11 -2.25
N PHE A 157 -13.87 0.85 -3.54
CA PHE A 157 -13.77 1.92 -4.51
C PHE A 157 -15.12 2.61 -4.71
N LYS A 158 -15.14 3.95 -4.60
CA LYS A 158 -16.34 4.77 -4.77
C LYS A 158 -15.98 6.14 -5.34
N GLY A 159 -16.74 6.58 -6.35
CA GLY A 159 -16.41 7.77 -7.12
C GLY A 159 -15.05 7.56 -7.79
N GLU A 160 -14.04 8.33 -7.36
CA GLU A 160 -12.69 8.28 -7.92
C GLU A 160 -11.63 7.86 -6.89
N ARG A 161 -12.05 7.33 -5.73
CA ARG A 161 -11.13 7.01 -4.62
C ARG A 161 -11.50 5.73 -3.89
N TRP A 162 -10.56 5.23 -3.10
CA TRP A 162 -10.82 4.18 -2.13
C TRP A 162 -11.35 4.75 -0.82
N GLU A 163 -12.43 4.16 -0.30
CA GLU A 163 -12.97 4.44 1.03
C GLU A 163 -12.61 3.28 1.97
N LEU A 164 -11.78 3.56 2.98
CA LEU A 164 -11.46 2.61 4.05
C LEU A 164 -12.69 2.33 4.91
N PHE A 165 -12.85 1.08 5.37
CA PHE A 165 -13.92 0.69 6.28
C PHE A 165 -13.52 -0.49 7.17
N GLY A 166 -14.20 -0.61 8.31
CA GLY A 166 -13.91 -1.63 9.31
C GLY A 166 -12.62 -1.35 10.10
N GLU A 167 -12.32 -2.25 11.01
CA GLU A 167 -11.10 -2.22 11.82
C GLU A 167 -9.90 -2.78 11.04
N ILE A 168 -8.70 -2.54 11.55
CA ILE A 168 -7.48 -3.18 11.06
C ILE A 168 -7.53 -4.66 11.45
N ILE A 169 -7.30 -5.52 10.47
CA ILE A 169 -7.21 -6.97 10.63
C ILE A 169 -5.74 -7.34 10.65
N SER A 170 -5.30 -8.05 11.69
CA SER A 170 -3.95 -8.63 11.75
C SER A 170 -3.97 -10.09 11.28
N GLY A 171 -2.99 -10.45 10.46
CA GLY A 171 -2.68 -11.82 10.07
C GLY A 171 -1.66 -12.50 10.99
N ASP A 172 -1.10 -11.76 11.97
CA ASP A 172 -0.23 -12.37 12.97
C ASP A 172 -1.03 -13.41 13.76
N VAL A 173 -0.56 -14.65 13.72
CA VAL A 173 -1.02 -15.67 14.65
C VAL A 173 -0.41 -15.30 15.99
N ALA A 174 -1.24 -15.01 17.00
CA ALA A 174 -0.73 -14.74 18.35
C ALA A 174 0.21 -15.88 18.74
N SER A 175 1.48 -15.58 19.04
CA SER A 175 2.36 -16.57 19.63
C SER A 175 1.80 -16.94 20.99
N GLU A 176 1.41 -18.21 21.16
CA GLU A 176 1.13 -18.80 22.47
C GLU A 176 2.33 -18.67 23.43
#